data_AF-A0A5C4VAD3-F1
#
_entry.id   AF-A0A5C4VAD3-F1
#
_cell.length_a   1.000
_cell.length_b   1.000
_cell.length_c   1.000
_cell.angle_alpha   90.00
_cell.angle_beta   90.00
_cell.angle_gamma   90.00
#
_symmetry.space_group_name_H-M   'P 1'
#
loop_
_entity.id
_entity.type
_entity.pdbx_description
1 polymer ?
#
loop_
_entity_poly.entity_id
_entity_poly.type
_entity_poly.pdbx_seq_one_letter_code
_entity_poly.pdbx_strand_id
1 'polypeptide(L)'
;MVLGLIGQWWRLGHAESSGAIADGDGFRAFNRPGYAKGTLSFLLDEAGEGRIRLVTETRVVATSEDARRAFMRYWLVIRLGSGLIRRLMLAGIRARATRHP
;
A
#
# COMPACT_ATOMS: atom_id res chain seq x y z
N MET A 1 8.51 8.14 -4.54
CA MET A 1 8.32 6.87 -5.27
C MET A 1 6.96 6.31 -4.91
N VAL A 2 6.21 5.78 -5.88
CA VAL A 2 4.90 5.14 -5.68
C VAL A 2 4.94 3.73 -6.28
N LEU A 3 4.54 2.73 -5.52
CA LEU A 3 4.42 1.35 -5.97
C LEU A 3 2.94 1.00 -6.16
N GLY A 4 2.56 0.54 -7.35
CA GLY A 4 1.19 0.13 -7.68
C GLY A 4 1.05 -1.40 -7.70
N LEU A 5 -0.10 -1.90 -7.23
CA LEU A 5 -0.48 -3.31 -7.29
C LEU A 5 -1.98 -3.45 -7.54
N ILE A 6 -2.39 -4.47 -8.31
CA ILE A 6 -3.80 -4.82 -8.49
C ILE A 6 -4.00 -6.27 -8.09
N GLY A 7 -5.07 -6.54 -7.35
CA GLY A 7 -5.41 -7.91 -7.00
C GLY A 7 -6.66 -8.05 -6.15
N GLN A 8 -6.87 -9.30 -5.72
CA GLN A 8 -8.00 -9.75 -4.90
C GLN A 8 -7.49 -10.27 -3.55
N TRP A 9 -6.77 -9.45 -2.78
CA TRP A 9 -6.04 -9.90 -1.58
C TRP A 9 -6.91 -10.57 -0.50
N TRP A 10 -8.21 -10.29 -0.49
CA TRP A 10 -9.19 -10.92 0.40
C TRP A 10 -9.51 -12.38 0.03
N ARG A 11 -9.18 -12.83 -1.18
CA ARG A 11 -9.32 -14.23 -1.61
C ARG A 11 -8.06 -15.00 -1.23
N LEU A 12 -7.83 -15.16 0.07
CA LEU A 12 -6.69 -15.91 0.61
C LEU A 12 -6.53 -17.26 -0.13
N GLY A 13 -5.37 -17.49 -0.75
CA GLY A 13 -5.05 -18.71 -1.51
C GLY A 13 -5.50 -18.74 -2.98
N HIS A 14 -6.36 -17.81 -3.43
CA HIS A 14 -6.80 -17.65 -4.83
C HIS A 14 -6.69 -16.19 -5.28
N ALA A 15 -5.81 -15.43 -4.62
CA ALA A 15 -5.60 -14.04 -4.94
C ALA A 15 -4.94 -13.96 -6.32
N GLU A 16 -5.75 -13.70 -7.35
CA GLU A 16 -5.21 -13.29 -8.63
C GLU A 16 -4.61 -11.90 -8.45
N SER A 17 -3.28 -11.85 -8.29
CA SER A 17 -2.53 -10.68 -8.74
C SER A 17 -2.74 -10.61 -10.24
N SER A 18 -3.42 -9.55 -10.72
CA SER A 18 -3.33 -9.23 -12.14
C SER A 18 -1.84 -9.16 -12.44
N GLY A 19 -1.35 -10.01 -13.35
CA GLY A 19 0.06 -10.06 -13.71
C GLY A 19 0.62 -8.65 -13.95
N ALA A 20 1.92 -8.49 -13.72
CA ALA A 20 2.64 -7.21 -13.72
C ALA A 20 2.03 -6.23 -14.73
N ILE A 21 1.37 -5.21 -14.21
CA ILE A 21 0.86 -4.13 -15.04
C ILE A 21 2.08 -3.43 -15.61
N ALA A 22 2.17 -3.40 -16.93
CA ALA A 22 3.39 -2.99 -17.63
C ALA A 22 3.82 -1.56 -17.29
N ASP A 23 2.86 -0.67 -17.02
CA ASP A 23 3.10 0.75 -16.78
C ASP A 23 1.98 1.44 -15.96
N GLY A 24 2.18 2.73 -15.66
CA GLY A 24 1.22 3.52 -14.90
C GLY A 24 -0.12 3.76 -15.61
N ASP A 25 -0.16 3.75 -16.94
CA ASP A 25 -1.38 3.99 -17.70
C ASP A 25 -2.28 2.76 -17.72
N GLY A 26 -1.71 1.57 -17.86
CA GLY A 26 -2.42 0.31 -17.64
C GLY A 26 -3.02 0.22 -16.24
N PHE A 27 -2.32 0.72 -15.22
CA PHE A 27 -2.83 0.74 -13.84
C PHE A 27 -4.04 1.68 -13.70
N ARG A 28 -3.98 2.86 -14.33
CA ARG A 28 -5.09 3.83 -14.32
C ARG A 28 -6.31 3.28 -15.05
N ALA A 29 -6.11 2.72 -16.24
CA ALA A 29 -7.16 2.20 -17.12
C ALA A 29 -7.85 0.94 -16.56
N PHE A 30 -7.18 0.16 -15.72
CA PHE A 30 -7.75 -1.08 -15.19
C PHE A 30 -9.06 -0.85 -14.41
N ASN A 31 -10.13 -1.49 -14.87
CA ASN A 31 -11.50 -1.35 -14.34
C ASN A 31 -12.27 -2.68 -14.23
N ARG A 32 -11.61 -3.85 -14.42
CA ARG A 32 -12.27 -5.16 -14.35
C ARG A 32 -12.98 -5.32 -12.99
N PRO A 33 -14.28 -5.61 -12.94
CA PRO A 33 -15.01 -5.78 -11.68
C PRO A 33 -14.43 -6.89 -10.81
N GLY A 34 -14.55 -6.75 -9.49
CA GLY A 34 -14.08 -7.77 -8.54
C GLY A 34 -12.63 -7.63 -8.10
N TYR A 35 -11.93 -6.55 -8.47
CA TYR A 35 -10.52 -6.31 -8.12
C TYR A 35 -10.37 -5.03 -7.28
N ALA A 36 -9.19 -4.85 -6.70
CA ALA A 36 -8.80 -3.58 -6.10
C ALA A 36 -7.42 -3.15 -6.60
N LYS A 37 -7.27 -1.84 -6.80
CA LYS A 37 -6.01 -1.19 -7.13
C LYS A 37 -5.45 -0.55 -5.87
N GLY A 38 -4.25 -0.93 -5.49
CA GLY A 38 -3.54 -0.45 -4.32
C GLY A 38 -2.29 0.31 -4.73
N THR A 39 -1.98 1.36 -4.00
CA THR A 39 -0.71 2.07 -4.11
C THR A 39 -0.06 2.19 -2.74
N LEU A 40 1.26 2.11 -2.70
CA LEU A 40 2.09 2.41 -1.54
C LEU A 40 3.03 3.56 -1.89
N SER A 41 2.97 4.62 -1.09
CA SER A 41 3.78 5.81 -1.24
C SER A 41 4.61 6.05 0.02
N PHE A 42 5.84 6.53 -0.18
CA PHE A 42 6.66 7.12 0.88
C PHE A 42 6.69 8.63 0.68
N LEU A 43 6.24 9.37 1.69
CA LEU A 43 6.26 10.82 1.71
C LEU A 43 7.34 11.27 2.68
N LEU A 44 8.15 12.24 2.26
CA LEU A 44 9.17 12.87 3.07
C LEU A 44 8.76 14.32 3.25
N ASP A 45 8.52 14.72 4.49
CA ASP A 45 8.21 16.10 4.86
C ASP A 45 9.35 16.67 5.71
N GLU A 46 9.74 17.90 5.45
CA GLU A 46 10.68 18.61 6.33
C GLU A 46 10.00 18.89 7.68
N ALA A 47 10.62 18.41 8.76
CA ALA A 47 10.07 18.51 10.12
C ALA A 47 10.76 19.61 10.95
N GLY A 48 11.54 20.48 10.30
CA GLY A 48 12.36 21.51 10.94
C GLY A 48 13.65 20.95 11.57
N GLU A 49 14.60 21.85 11.86
CA GLU A 49 15.86 21.53 12.56
C GLU A 49 16.68 20.39 11.90
N GLY A 50 16.69 20.34 10.56
CA GLY A 50 17.39 19.28 9.82
C GLY A 50 16.77 17.88 9.94
N ARG A 51 15.55 17.77 10.48
CA ARG A 51 14.82 16.51 10.61
C ARG A 51 13.90 16.27 9.42
N ILE A 52 13.82 15.02 8.99
CA ILE A 52 12.88 14.57 7.96
C ILE A 52 11.84 13.65 8.60
N ARG A 53 10.56 13.93 8.34
CA ARG A 53 9.44 13.06 8.68
C ARG A 53 9.17 12.15 7.49
N LEU A 54 9.35 10.84 7.70
CA LEU A 54 8.99 9.82 6.73
C LEU A 54 7.60 9.23 7.05
N VAL A 55 6.69 9.29 6.09
CA VAL A 55 5.34 8.74 6.19
C VAL A 55 5.14 7.65 5.15
N THR A 56 4.53 6.53 5.56
CA THR A 56 4.04 5.51 4.62
C THR A 56 2.55 5.70 4.42
N GLU A 57 2.12 5.83 3.17
CA GLU A 57 0.71 5.98 2.80
C GLU A 57 0.30 4.83 1.89
N THR A 58 -0.87 4.25 2.13
CA THR A 58 -1.45 3.24 1.25
C THR A 58 -2.85 3.63 0.85
N ARG A 59 -3.07 3.78 -0.45
CA ARG A 59 -4.39 4.11 -1.01
C ARG A 59 -4.89 2.91 -1.78
N VAL A 60 -6.15 2.53 -1.56
CA VAL A 60 -6.79 1.41 -2.24
C VAL A 60 -8.12 1.87 -2.82
N VAL A 61 -8.37 1.54 -4.08
CA VAL A 61 -9.64 1.77 -4.77
C VAL A 61 -10.15 0.44 -5.32
N ALA A 62 -11.38 0.07 -4.98
CA ALA A 62 -12.04 -1.11 -5.53
C ALA A 62 -12.64 -0.80 -6.91
N THR A 63 -12.63 -1.77 -7.83
CA THR A 63 -13.22 -1.62 -9.17
C THR A 63 -14.72 -1.92 -9.21
N SER A 64 -15.27 -2.51 -8.14
CA SER A 64 -16.71 -2.75 -7.97
C SER A 64 -17.13 -2.66 -6.49
N GLU A 65 -18.43 -2.52 -6.25
CA GLU A 65 -18.99 -2.41 -4.90
C GLU A 65 -18.80 -3.71 -4.08
N ASP A 66 -18.91 -4.88 -4.72
CA ASP A 66 -18.65 -6.17 -4.07
C ASP A 66 -17.19 -6.31 -3.63
N ALA A 67 -16.26 -5.90 -4.51
CA ALA A 67 -14.83 -5.86 -4.19
C ALA A 67 -14.56 -4.88 -3.04
N ARG A 68 -15.24 -3.74 -2.99
CA ARG A 68 -15.13 -2.78 -1.89
C ARG A 68 -15.56 -3.41 -0.57
N ARG A 69 -16.71 -4.09 -0.54
CA ARG A 69 -17.21 -4.77 0.68
C ARG A 69 -16.28 -5.88 1.14
N ALA A 70 -15.80 -6.71 0.22
CA ALA A 70 -14.86 -7.77 0.52
C ALA A 70 -13.52 -7.24 1.05
N PHE A 71 -12.97 -6.20 0.40
CA PHE A 71 -11.77 -5.52 0.84
C PHE A 71 -11.93 -4.89 2.22
N MET A 72 -13.06 -4.22 2.51
CA MET A 72 -13.29 -3.62 3.83
C MET A 72 -13.32 -4.67 4.95
N ARG A 73 -13.98 -5.81 4.73
CA ARG A 73 -14.00 -6.94 5.69
C ARG A 73 -12.60 -7.48 5.92
N TYR A 74 -11.85 -7.70 4.85
CA TYR A 74 -10.45 -8.13 4.92
C TYR A 74 -9.57 -7.11 5.66
N TRP A 75 -9.71 -5.82 5.34
CA TRP A 75 -8.97 -4.73 5.97
C TRP A 75 -9.23 -4.65 7.47
N LEU A 76 -10.47 -4.87 7.91
CA LEU A 76 -10.81 -4.89 9.33
C LEU A 76 -9.99 -5.94 10.11
N VAL A 77 -9.70 -7.09 9.48
CA VAL A 77 -8.89 -8.16 10.07
C VAL A 77 -7.41 -7.80 10.08
N ILE A 78 -6.87 -7.30 8.96
CA ILE A 78 -5.41 -7.13 8.80
C ILE A 78 -4.86 -5.77 9.24
N ARG A 79 -5.71 -4.73 9.43
CA ARG A 79 -5.26 -3.35 9.67
C ARG A 79 -4.32 -3.21 10.86
N LEU A 80 -4.52 -3.98 11.93
CA LEU A 80 -3.70 -3.92 13.14
C LEU A 80 -2.29 -4.46 12.88
N GLY A 81 -2.20 -5.65 12.28
CA GLY A 81 -0.91 -6.26 11.90
C GLY A 81 -0.17 -5.42 10.86
N SER A 82 -0.89 -4.92 9.83
CA SER A 82 -0.32 -4.02 8.82
C SER A 82 0.25 -2.75 9.44
N GLY A 83 -0.48 -2.14 10.37
CA GLY A 83 -0.02 -0.95 11.10
C GLY A 83 1.25 -1.21 11.92
N LEU A 84 1.34 -2.35 12.59
CA LEU A 84 2.54 -2.73 13.36
C LEU A 84 3.76 -2.92 12.45
N ILE A 85 3.62 -3.67 11.36
CA ILE A 85 4.72 -3.90 10.40
C ILE A 85 5.23 -2.57 9.84
N ARG A 86 4.33 -1.64 9.49
CA ARG A 86 4.71 -0.29 8.99
C ARG A 86 5.49 0.51 10.04
N ARG A 87 5.07 0.45 11.30
CA ARG A 87 5.79 1.11 12.40
C ARG A 87 7.18 0.52 12.60
N LEU A 88 7.30 -0.80 12.58
CA LEU A 88 8.60 -1.50 12.69
C LEU A 88 9.52 -1.16 11.50
N MET A 89 8.98 -1.13 10.29
CA MET A 89 9.71 -0.70 9.09
C MET A 89 10.23 0.73 9.24
N LEU A 90 9.37 1.69 9.61
CA LEU A 90 9.78 3.08 9.82
C LEU A 90 10.82 3.24 10.93
N ALA A 91 10.68 2.51 12.05
CA ALA A 91 11.66 2.50 13.11
C ALA A 91 13.03 1.95 12.64
N GLY A 92 13.00 0.87 11.86
CA GLY A 92 14.20 0.29 11.26
C GLY A 92 14.86 1.17 10.20
N ILE A 93 14.09 1.96 9.45
CA ILE A 93 14.62 2.97 8.52
C ILE A 93 15.29 4.09 9.31
N ARG A 94 14.60 4.64 10.33
CA ARG A 94 15.15 5.69 11.20
C ARG A 94 16.49 5.25 11.81
N ALA A 95 16.54 4.07 12.41
CA ALA A 95 17.75 3.56 13.06
C ALA A 95 18.93 3.42 12.09
N ARG A 96 18.69 3.05 10.82
CA ARG A 96 19.74 2.97 9.79
C ARG A 96 20.16 4.36 9.31
N ALA A 97 19.21 5.25 9.06
CA ALA A 97 19.47 6.61 8.60
C ALA A 97 20.27 7.44 9.61
N THR A 98 20.12 7.19 10.91
CA THR A 98 20.87 7.90 11.96
C THR A 98 22.15 7.19 12.39
N ARG A 99 22.46 5.99 11.87
CA ARG A 99 23.66 5.22 12.23
C ARG A 99 24.90 5.59 11.42
N HIS A 100 24.74 6.24 10.28
CA HIS A 100 25.84 6.78 9.47
C HIS A 100 25.66 8.29 9.33
N PRO A 101 26.45 9.12 10.03
CA PRO A 101 26.61 10.53 9.69
C PRO A 101 27.43 10.70 8.41
#